data_AF-A0A3A0DCQ0-F1
#
_entry.id   AF-A0A3A0DCQ0-F1
#
_cell.length_a   1.000
_cell.length_b   1.000
_cell.length_c   1.000
_cell.angle_alpha   90.00
_cell.angle_beta   90.00
_cell.angle_gamma   90.00
#
_symmetry.space_group_name_H-M   'P 1'
#
loop_
_entity.id
_entity.type
_entity.pdbx_description
1 polymer ?
#
loop_
_entity_poly.entity_id
_entity_poly.type
_entity_poly.pdbx_seq_one_letter_code
_entity_poly.pdbx_strand_id
1 'polypeptide(L)'
;MKNILRCVLASLGISIFLAVVPSLSQPQQQKLSFIRVEGNHFVDESGKEIIFRGVSFSDPDRLEKAGQWNKTYFEAAQKWNANIVRFPVHPAAWRERGEEEYLKLLDQGVVWAGELGMYVIIDWHSIGNLRTELFQHPMYNTSKTETFRFWKTIAARYAGNPVTAFYEVFNEATRFNDTLGKLTWEQHKELMEEIIAIIYAHDKTVIPLVGGLDWAYDLSFVREDPIAYPGIAYVTHPYPQKREAPWEGKWEESWGFVADRYPVIATEFGFMSADGRGAHIPVIGDETYGEAIINYFNKKGISWTAWVFDPSWSPQLIENWNFEPTPQGRFFKAKMMQLNPKPAK
;
A
#
# COMPACT_ATOMS: atom_id res chain seq x y z
N MET A 1 87.66 -18.25 -51.22
CA MET A 1 87.29 -19.51 -50.55
C MET A 1 86.94 -19.22 -49.11
N LYS A 2 85.65 -19.20 -48.74
CA LYS A 2 85.17 -19.43 -47.37
C LYS A 2 83.64 -19.56 -47.37
N ASN A 3 83.21 -20.61 -46.69
CA ASN A 3 81.89 -21.21 -46.67
C ASN A 3 80.81 -20.31 -46.05
N ILE A 4 79.59 -20.37 -46.59
CA ILE A 4 78.38 -19.90 -45.93
C ILE A 4 77.68 -21.12 -45.32
N LEU A 5 77.68 -21.19 -43.99
CA LEU A 5 76.94 -22.16 -43.19
C LEU A 5 75.58 -21.53 -42.85
N ARG A 6 74.47 -22.17 -43.24
CA ARG A 6 73.11 -21.79 -42.85
C ARG A 6 72.82 -22.32 -41.43
N CYS A 7 72.53 -21.43 -40.49
CA CYS A 7 71.87 -21.77 -39.23
C CYS A 7 70.38 -21.41 -39.34
N VAL A 8 69.51 -22.38 -39.09
CA VAL A 8 68.06 -22.20 -38.99
C VAL A 8 67.72 -21.99 -37.52
N LEU A 9 67.21 -20.80 -37.17
CA LEU A 9 66.60 -20.51 -35.87
C LEU A 9 65.09 -20.74 -36.00
N ALA A 10 64.58 -21.75 -35.30
CA ALA A 10 63.15 -21.98 -35.14
C ALA A 10 62.63 -21.14 -33.96
N SER A 11 61.79 -20.16 -34.24
CA SER A 11 61.05 -19.39 -33.24
C SER A 11 59.72 -20.09 -32.93
N LEU A 12 59.58 -20.66 -31.72
CA LEU A 12 58.29 -21.09 -31.20
C LEU A 12 57.47 -19.86 -30.79
N GLY A 13 56.42 -19.54 -31.55
CA GLY A 13 55.38 -18.59 -31.14
C GLY A 13 54.39 -19.28 -30.22
N ILE A 14 54.33 -18.87 -28.95
CA ILE A 14 53.28 -19.28 -28.01
C ILE A 14 52.08 -18.34 -28.24
N SER A 15 51.04 -18.82 -28.92
CA SER A 15 49.75 -18.13 -29.00
C SER A 15 48.96 -18.36 -27.71
N ILE A 16 48.85 -17.32 -26.89
CA ILE A 16 47.94 -17.29 -25.73
C ILE A 16 46.53 -16.99 -26.26
N PHE A 17 45.68 -18.01 -26.31
CA PHE A 17 44.24 -17.82 -26.49
C PHE A 17 43.63 -17.35 -25.17
N LEU A 18 43.33 -16.05 -25.07
CA LEU A 18 42.47 -15.50 -24.03
C LEU A 18 41.03 -15.95 -24.32
N ALA A 19 40.55 -16.94 -23.58
CA ALA A 19 39.14 -17.32 -23.59
C ALA A 19 38.33 -16.17 -22.97
N VAL A 20 37.58 -15.44 -23.80
CA VAL A 20 36.59 -14.48 -23.33
C VAL A 20 35.41 -15.29 -22.80
N VAL A 21 35.32 -15.41 -21.47
CA VAL A 21 34.14 -15.98 -20.81
C VAL A 21 33.01 -14.96 -20.95
N PRO A 22 31.86 -15.29 -21.56
CA PRO A 22 30.74 -14.38 -21.59
C PRO A 22 30.26 -14.15 -20.16
N SER A 23 30.31 -12.89 -19.72
CA SER A 23 29.64 -12.45 -18.51
C SER A 23 28.16 -12.78 -18.66
N LEU A 24 27.68 -13.74 -17.87
CA LEU A 24 26.25 -13.92 -17.64
C LEU A 24 25.77 -12.61 -17.01
N SER A 25 25.04 -11.82 -17.80
CA SER A 25 24.33 -10.64 -17.32
C SER A 25 23.40 -11.11 -16.21
N GLN A 26 23.59 -10.60 -14.98
CA GLN A 26 22.58 -10.79 -13.95
C GLN A 26 21.24 -10.26 -14.50
N PRO A 27 20.12 -10.97 -14.31
CA PRO A 27 18.82 -10.45 -14.72
C PRO A 27 18.67 -9.06 -14.08
N GLN A 28 18.56 -8.04 -14.92
CA GLN A 28 18.35 -6.68 -14.48
C GLN A 28 17.03 -6.69 -13.72
N GLN A 29 17.09 -6.57 -12.39
CA GLN A 29 15.92 -6.51 -11.54
C GLN A 29 15.05 -5.38 -12.07
N GLN A 30 13.88 -5.73 -12.62
CA GLN A 30 13.03 -4.78 -13.31
C GLN A 30 12.56 -3.75 -12.28
N LYS A 31 13.16 -2.56 -12.34
CA LYS A 31 12.79 -1.45 -11.48
C LYS A 31 11.31 -1.13 -11.71
N LEU A 32 10.53 -1.05 -10.63
CA LEU A 32 9.13 -0.65 -10.71
C LEU A 32 9.03 0.72 -11.39
N SER A 33 8.08 0.86 -12.32
CA SER A 33 7.77 2.13 -12.97
C SER A 33 7.06 3.08 -12.02
N PHE A 34 7.23 4.38 -12.21
CA PHE A 34 6.37 5.37 -11.56
C PHE A 34 4.92 5.16 -11.98
N ILE A 35 4.03 5.43 -11.03
CA ILE A 35 2.59 5.40 -11.23
C ILE A 35 2.09 6.84 -11.25
N ARG A 36 1.16 7.15 -12.14
CA ARG A 36 0.44 8.42 -12.14
C ARG A 36 -1.05 8.19 -12.23
N VAL A 37 -1.82 9.21 -11.84
CA VAL A 37 -3.25 9.26 -12.09
C VAL A 37 -3.51 9.79 -13.50
N GLU A 38 -4.31 9.08 -14.27
CA GLU A 38 -4.78 9.50 -15.59
C GLU A 38 -6.30 9.28 -15.67
N GLY A 39 -7.07 10.37 -15.62
CA GLY A 39 -8.53 10.29 -15.45
C GLY A 39 -8.88 9.59 -14.13
N ASN A 40 -9.69 8.53 -14.23
CA ASN A 40 -10.09 7.69 -13.10
C ASN A 40 -9.23 6.42 -12.93
N HIS A 41 -8.06 6.34 -13.59
CA HIS A 41 -7.20 5.16 -13.57
C HIS A 41 -5.80 5.48 -13.03
N PHE A 42 -5.12 4.43 -12.54
CA PHE A 42 -3.68 4.45 -12.32
C PHE A 42 -2.98 3.88 -13.54
N VAL A 43 -1.92 4.53 -14.01
CA VAL A 43 -1.14 4.07 -15.17
C VAL A 43 0.36 4.09 -14.89
N ASP A 44 1.09 3.16 -15.50
CA ASP A 44 2.56 3.18 -15.51
C ASP A 44 3.13 4.21 -16.51
N GLU A 45 4.45 4.27 -16.58
CA GLU A 45 5.20 5.14 -17.50
C GLU A 45 4.89 4.89 -18.99
N SER A 46 4.40 3.70 -19.35
CA SER A 46 3.96 3.37 -20.72
C SER A 46 2.50 3.77 -21.01
N GLY A 47 1.76 4.22 -19.98
CA GLY A 47 0.33 4.51 -20.07
C GLY A 47 -0.55 3.28 -19.90
N LYS A 48 0.01 2.15 -19.47
CA LYS A 48 -0.77 0.94 -19.21
C LYS A 48 -1.45 1.05 -17.85
N GLU A 49 -2.74 0.78 -17.83
CA GLU A 49 -3.54 0.73 -16.60
C GLU A 49 -3.06 -0.36 -15.63
N ILE A 50 -3.03 -0.02 -14.35
CA ILE A 50 -2.70 -0.92 -13.24
C ILE A 50 -3.83 -0.88 -12.21
N ILE A 51 -4.32 -2.07 -11.85
CA ILE A 51 -5.17 -2.26 -10.67
C ILE A 51 -4.33 -2.88 -9.57
N PHE A 52 -4.25 -2.20 -8.43
CA PHE A 52 -3.52 -2.71 -7.26
C PHE A 52 -4.42 -3.62 -6.45
N ARG A 53 -3.91 -4.81 -6.12
CA ARG A 53 -4.57 -5.77 -5.23
C ARG A 53 -3.52 -6.40 -4.35
N GLY A 54 -3.69 -6.23 -3.05
CA GLY A 54 -2.69 -6.61 -2.09
C GLY A 54 -3.23 -6.79 -0.69
N VAL A 55 -2.35 -6.63 0.27
CA VAL A 55 -2.66 -6.82 1.70
C VAL A 55 -2.13 -5.66 2.52
N SER A 56 -2.85 -5.34 3.59
CA SER A 56 -2.34 -4.49 4.66
C SER A 56 -1.53 -5.35 5.61
N PHE A 57 -0.32 -4.90 5.92
CA PHE A 57 0.46 -5.47 7.01
C PHE A 57 -0.04 -4.91 8.34
N SER A 58 0.38 -5.49 9.47
CA SER A 58 0.32 -4.74 10.73
C SER A 58 1.46 -3.72 10.79
N ASP A 59 1.46 -2.85 11.80
CA ASP A 59 2.51 -1.84 12.00
C ASP A 59 3.94 -2.44 11.90
N PRO A 60 4.86 -1.85 11.11
CA PRO A 60 6.26 -2.27 11.02
C PRO A 60 6.96 -2.44 12.37
N ASP A 61 6.74 -1.55 13.34
CA ASP A 61 7.32 -1.65 14.70
C ASP A 61 6.82 -2.90 15.43
N ARG A 62 5.52 -3.18 15.31
CA ARG A 62 4.93 -4.41 15.89
C ARG A 62 5.53 -5.65 15.25
N LEU A 63 5.65 -5.69 13.93
CA LEU A 63 6.24 -6.81 13.21
C LEU A 63 7.70 -7.01 13.59
N GLU A 64 8.46 -5.93 13.77
CA GLU A 64 9.84 -6.01 14.24
C GLU A 64 9.93 -6.57 15.66
N LYS A 65 9.10 -6.07 16.58
CA LYS A 65 9.02 -6.58 17.97
C LYS A 65 8.61 -8.06 18.02
N ALA A 66 7.86 -8.54 17.03
CA ALA A 66 7.49 -9.95 16.88
C ALA A 66 8.56 -10.80 16.15
N GLY A 67 9.66 -10.20 15.67
CA GLY A 67 10.69 -10.87 14.87
C GLY A 67 10.28 -11.17 13.43
N GLN A 68 9.21 -10.54 12.94
CA GLN A 68 8.56 -10.82 11.65
C GLN A 68 8.76 -9.73 10.59
N TRP A 69 9.35 -8.57 10.95
CA TRP A 69 9.76 -7.57 9.96
C TRP A 69 11.03 -8.01 9.23
N ASN A 70 10.87 -8.91 8.27
CA ASN A 70 11.96 -9.52 7.50
C ASN A 70 11.48 -9.85 6.08
N LYS A 71 12.43 -10.13 5.17
CA LYS A 71 12.13 -10.41 3.75
C LYS A 71 11.19 -11.61 3.55
N THR A 72 11.25 -12.64 4.40
CA THR A 72 10.36 -13.82 4.30
C THR A 72 8.89 -13.44 4.44
N TYR A 73 8.57 -12.46 5.28
CA TYR A 73 7.21 -11.94 5.45
C TYR A 73 6.70 -11.26 4.17
N PHE A 74 7.56 -10.52 3.47
CA PHE A 74 7.25 -9.92 2.17
C PHE A 74 7.14 -10.96 1.06
N GLU A 75 8.01 -11.98 1.04
CA GLU A 75 7.92 -13.10 0.11
C GLU A 75 6.61 -13.88 0.30
N ALA A 76 6.07 -13.96 1.52
CA ALA A 76 4.78 -14.58 1.77
C ALA A 76 3.62 -13.80 1.11
N ALA A 77 3.64 -12.46 1.19
CA ALA A 77 2.69 -11.61 0.48
C ALA A 77 2.84 -11.72 -1.05
N GLN A 78 4.07 -11.72 -1.56
CA GLN A 78 4.37 -11.93 -2.98
C GLN A 78 3.88 -13.31 -3.46
N LYS A 79 4.01 -14.37 -2.66
CA LYS A 79 3.48 -15.72 -2.96
C LYS A 79 1.96 -15.77 -3.02
N TRP A 80 1.27 -14.79 -2.46
CA TRP A 80 -0.18 -14.60 -2.63
C TRP A 80 -0.51 -13.77 -3.88
N ASN A 81 0.51 -13.42 -4.67
CA ASN A 81 0.44 -12.57 -5.86
C ASN A 81 -0.02 -11.14 -5.57
N ALA A 82 0.29 -10.61 -4.37
CA ALA A 82 0.09 -9.19 -4.07
C ALA A 82 1.03 -8.35 -4.95
N ASN A 83 0.52 -7.26 -5.52
CA ASN A 83 1.34 -6.26 -6.24
C ASN A 83 1.49 -4.94 -5.46
N ILE A 84 0.89 -4.86 -4.28
CA ILE A 84 0.97 -3.73 -3.36
C ILE A 84 0.92 -4.23 -1.91
N VAL A 85 1.59 -3.53 -1.01
CA VAL A 85 1.48 -3.74 0.44
C VAL A 85 1.26 -2.40 1.14
N ARG A 86 0.43 -2.38 2.18
CA ARG A 86 0.16 -1.18 2.97
C ARG A 86 0.84 -1.26 4.33
N PHE A 87 1.57 -0.20 4.70
CA PHE A 87 2.26 -0.05 5.98
C PHE A 87 1.51 0.94 6.87
N PRO A 88 0.68 0.46 7.81
CA PRO A 88 -0.01 1.33 8.75
C PRO A 88 0.96 1.81 9.83
N VAL A 89 1.36 3.08 9.77
CA VAL A 89 2.25 3.72 10.74
C VAL A 89 1.43 4.30 11.88
N HIS A 90 1.43 3.65 13.04
CA HIS A 90 0.69 4.12 14.20
C HIS A 90 1.43 5.28 14.88
N PRO A 91 0.77 6.40 15.19
CA PRO A 91 1.41 7.54 15.85
C PRO A 91 2.10 7.19 17.18
N ALA A 92 1.52 6.27 17.96
CA ALA A 92 2.15 5.82 19.20
C ALA A 92 3.45 5.05 18.94
N ALA A 93 3.47 4.14 17.95
CA ALA A 93 4.67 3.38 17.61
C ALA A 93 5.76 4.28 17.00
N TRP A 94 5.37 5.24 16.16
CA TRP A 94 6.25 6.29 15.63
C TRP A 94 6.97 7.06 16.75
N ARG A 95 6.23 7.47 17.79
CA ARG A 95 6.81 8.18 18.94
C ARG A 95 7.65 7.29 19.84
N GLU A 96 7.17 6.08 20.14
CA GLU A 96 7.83 5.15 21.07
C GLU A 96 9.18 4.69 20.52
N ARG A 97 9.24 4.30 19.25
CA ARG A 97 10.48 3.92 18.56
C ARG A 97 11.37 5.14 18.29
N GLY A 98 10.76 6.30 18.05
CA GLY A 98 11.45 7.51 17.62
C GLY A 98 11.60 7.56 16.10
N GLU A 99 11.53 8.78 15.55
CA GLU A 99 11.51 9.03 14.09
C GLU A 99 12.66 8.35 13.35
N GLU A 100 13.91 8.50 13.79
CA GLU A 100 15.07 7.92 13.09
C GLU A 100 15.01 6.39 13.01
N GLU A 101 14.69 5.72 14.11
CA GLU A 101 14.63 4.25 14.15
C GLU A 101 13.41 3.71 13.41
N TYR A 102 12.29 4.44 13.41
CA TYR A 102 11.11 4.03 12.66
C TYR A 102 11.35 4.18 11.15
N LEU A 103 12.03 5.25 10.72
CA LEU A 103 12.42 5.41 9.31
C LEU A 103 13.30 4.25 8.81
N LYS A 104 14.18 3.69 9.65
CA LYS A 104 14.98 2.50 9.29
C LYS A 104 14.10 1.27 9.01
N LEU A 105 12.96 1.13 9.68
CA LEU A 105 12.01 0.05 9.39
C LEU A 105 11.34 0.27 8.03
N LEU A 106 10.87 1.49 7.78
CA LEU A 106 10.24 1.85 6.51
C LEU A 106 11.22 1.67 5.34
N ASP A 107 12.49 2.10 5.49
CA ASP A 107 13.52 1.90 4.46
C ASP A 107 13.69 0.43 4.08
N GLN A 108 13.80 -0.44 5.07
CA GLN A 108 13.95 -1.88 4.86
C GLN A 108 12.72 -2.47 4.17
N GLY A 109 11.51 -2.09 4.61
CA GLY A 109 10.26 -2.54 4.00
C GLY A 109 10.11 -2.08 2.56
N VAL A 110 10.46 -0.84 2.25
CA VAL A 110 10.45 -0.28 0.90
C VAL A 110 11.45 -1.01 0.00
N VAL A 111 12.66 -1.31 0.50
CA VAL A 111 13.64 -2.10 -0.26
C VAL A 111 13.10 -3.49 -0.56
N TRP A 112 12.61 -4.23 0.44
CA TRP A 112 12.10 -5.58 0.23
C TRP A 112 10.87 -5.63 -0.68
N ALA A 113 9.94 -4.67 -0.54
CA ALA A 113 8.79 -4.56 -1.44
C ALA A 113 9.24 -4.34 -2.89
N GLY A 114 10.15 -3.38 -3.13
CA GLY A 114 10.69 -3.09 -4.45
C GLY A 114 11.44 -4.27 -5.05
N GLU A 115 12.25 -4.98 -4.26
CA GLU A 115 12.96 -6.18 -4.71
C GLU A 115 12.00 -7.29 -5.17
N LEU A 116 10.81 -7.36 -4.56
CA LEU A 116 9.77 -8.35 -4.82
C LEU A 116 8.69 -7.84 -5.80
N GLY A 117 8.89 -6.66 -6.41
CA GLY A 117 7.97 -6.10 -7.41
C GLY A 117 6.62 -5.66 -6.84
N MET A 118 6.57 -5.28 -5.56
CA MET A 118 5.38 -4.75 -4.90
C MET A 118 5.53 -3.26 -4.65
N TYR A 119 4.47 -2.50 -4.92
CA TYR A 119 4.34 -1.10 -4.51
C TYR A 119 4.01 -0.99 -3.02
N VAL A 120 4.21 0.18 -2.45
CA VAL A 120 3.96 0.49 -1.03
C VAL A 120 2.98 1.65 -0.90
N ILE A 121 1.99 1.45 -0.02
CA ILE A 121 1.23 2.54 0.60
C ILE A 121 1.85 2.81 1.97
N ILE A 122 2.32 4.04 2.20
CA ILE A 122 2.60 4.52 3.56
C ILE A 122 1.32 5.16 4.07
N ASP A 123 0.81 4.65 5.18
CA ASP A 123 -0.43 5.11 5.78
C ASP A 123 -0.16 5.74 7.16
N TRP A 124 -0.62 6.98 7.35
CA TRP A 124 -0.61 7.60 8.67
C TRP A 124 -1.82 7.11 9.46
N HIS A 125 -1.59 6.06 10.24
CA HIS A 125 -2.62 5.19 10.77
C HIS A 125 -3.23 5.73 12.07
N SER A 126 -3.98 6.82 11.95
CA SER A 126 -4.78 7.42 13.04
C SER A 126 -6.28 7.33 12.76
N ILE A 127 -7.08 7.16 13.82
CA ILE A 127 -8.54 7.07 13.77
C ILE A 127 -9.13 8.15 14.67
N GLY A 128 -9.86 9.10 14.08
CA GLY A 128 -10.52 10.14 14.84
C GLY A 128 -10.72 11.46 14.10
N ASN A 129 -10.63 12.56 14.85
CA ASN A 129 -10.84 13.90 14.37
C ASN A 129 -9.55 14.73 14.55
N LEU A 130 -8.72 14.78 13.50
CA LEU A 130 -7.46 15.52 13.53
C LEU A 130 -7.66 17.03 13.78
N ARG A 131 -8.81 17.60 13.42
CA ARG A 131 -9.11 19.02 13.65
C ARG A 131 -9.17 19.34 15.15
N THR A 132 -9.81 18.48 15.92
CA THR A 132 -9.96 18.62 17.38
C THR A 132 -8.84 17.93 18.14
N GLU A 133 -8.03 17.11 17.47
CA GLU A 133 -6.99 16.25 18.06
C GLU A 133 -7.56 15.28 19.11
N LEU A 134 -8.79 14.80 18.86
CA LEU A 134 -9.46 13.77 19.63
C LEU A 134 -9.57 12.49 18.80
N PHE A 135 -9.20 11.36 19.40
CA PHE A 135 -9.03 10.09 18.68
C PHE A 135 -9.73 8.93 19.39
N GLN A 136 -10.01 7.87 18.63
CA GLN A 136 -10.77 6.70 19.10
C GLN A 136 -10.04 5.94 20.23
N HIS A 137 -8.71 5.94 20.21
CA HIS A 137 -7.88 5.23 21.18
C HIS A 137 -6.50 5.91 21.29
N PRO A 138 -5.83 5.90 22.46
CA PRO A 138 -4.52 6.55 22.64
C PRO A 138 -3.43 6.13 21.65
N MET A 139 -3.51 4.93 21.07
CA MET A 139 -2.55 4.49 20.05
C MET A 139 -2.58 5.34 18.76
N TYR A 140 -3.72 5.98 18.51
CA TYR A 140 -3.96 6.86 17.36
C TYR A 140 -3.71 8.33 17.67
N ASN A 141 -3.42 8.68 18.92
CA ASN A 141 -3.23 10.08 19.31
C ASN A 141 -2.10 10.70 18.49
N THR A 142 -2.40 11.80 17.83
CA THR A 142 -1.44 12.64 17.13
C THR A 142 -1.84 14.11 17.27
N SER A 143 -1.11 15.02 16.64
CA SER A 143 -1.48 16.42 16.47
C SER A 143 -1.37 16.79 15.00
N LYS A 144 -1.95 17.93 14.61
CA LYS A 144 -1.71 18.51 13.28
C LYS A 144 -0.22 18.72 13.02
N THR A 145 0.50 19.26 14.00
CA THR A 145 1.96 19.48 13.89
C THR A 145 2.73 18.18 13.67
N GLU A 146 2.42 17.13 14.43
CA GLU A 146 3.07 15.83 14.26
C GLU A 146 2.74 15.21 12.90
N THR A 147 1.47 15.27 12.48
CA THR A 147 1.01 14.76 11.18
C THR A 147 1.69 15.49 10.01
N PHE A 148 1.76 16.82 10.06
CA PHE A 148 2.44 17.63 9.04
C PHE A 148 3.94 17.35 9.01
N ARG A 149 4.58 17.18 10.17
CA ARG A 149 6.00 16.82 10.24
C ARG A 149 6.24 15.42 9.68
N PHE A 150 5.39 14.45 10.01
CA PHE A 150 5.47 13.09 9.45
C PHE A 150 5.45 13.16 7.93
N TRP A 151 4.45 13.82 7.33
CA TRP A 151 4.36 13.90 5.87
C TRP A 151 5.48 14.68 5.22
N LYS A 152 5.97 15.76 5.86
CA LYS A 152 7.17 16.47 5.42
C LYS A 152 8.38 15.53 5.38
N THR A 153 8.62 14.76 6.45
CA THR A 153 9.75 13.83 6.53
C THR A 153 9.63 12.72 5.49
N ILE A 154 8.47 12.06 5.41
CA ILE A 154 8.24 10.92 4.50
C ILE A 154 8.36 11.37 3.04
N ALA A 155 7.71 12.47 2.65
CA ALA A 155 7.77 12.97 1.29
C ALA A 155 9.20 13.39 0.88
N ALA A 156 9.96 14.02 1.77
CA ALA A 156 11.36 14.37 1.49
C ALA A 156 12.26 13.13 1.40
N ARG A 157 12.04 12.13 2.24
CA ARG A 157 12.88 10.93 2.33
C ARG A 157 12.74 10.01 1.13
N TYR A 158 11.51 9.79 0.67
CA TYR A 158 11.24 8.89 -0.45
C TYR A 158 10.97 9.63 -1.76
N ALA A 159 11.37 10.90 -1.86
CA ALA A 159 11.22 11.72 -3.05
C ALA A 159 11.75 11.01 -4.30
N GLY A 160 10.89 10.77 -5.30
CA GLY A 160 11.28 10.11 -6.55
C GLY A 160 11.60 8.61 -6.40
N ASN A 161 11.04 7.95 -5.39
CA ASN A 161 11.08 6.49 -5.27
C ASN A 161 9.78 5.88 -5.81
N PRO A 162 9.82 5.12 -6.92
CA PRO A 162 8.61 4.55 -7.51
C PRO A 162 7.97 3.45 -6.65
N VAL A 163 8.70 2.87 -5.69
CA VAL A 163 8.14 1.82 -4.81
C VAL A 163 7.11 2.41 -3.86
N THR A 164 7.39 3.57 -3.26
CA THR A 164 6.47 4.32 -2.39
C THR A 164 5.49 5.13 -3.23
N ALA A 165 4.63 4.45 -3.99
CA ALA A 165 3.73 5.10 -4.93
C ALA A 165 2.61 5.91 -4.25
N PHE A 166 2.22 5.54 -3.03
CA PHE A 166 1.03 6.08 -2.38
C PHE A 166 1.26 6.56 -0.95
N TYR A 167 0.69 7.72 -0.62
CA TYR A 167 0.66 8.31 0.72
C TYR A 167 -0.77 8.48 1.18
N GLU A 168 -1.25 7.61 2.06
CA GLU A 168 -2.57 7.70 2.66
C GLU A 168 -2.57 8.64 3.84
N VAL A 169 -3.05 9.87 3.59
CA VAL A 169 -2.71 11.06 4.39
C VAL A 169 -3.24 11.01 5.83
N PHE A 170 -4.36 10.32 6.05
CA PHE A 170 -4.96 10.07 7.35
C PHE A 170 -5.94 8.88 7.21
N ASN A 171 -5.68 7.80 7.93
CA ASN A 171 -6.41 6.52 7.83
C ASN A 171 -7.93 6.65 7.93
N GLU A 172 -8.48 7.03 9.10
CA GLU A 172 -9.93 6.99 9.31
C GLU A 172 -10.46 8.23 10.02
N ALA A 173 -10.91 9.21 9.23
CA ALA A 173 -11.60 10.38 9.76
C ALA A 173 -13.00 10.03 10.26
N THR A 174 -13.29 10.38 11.52
CA THR A 174 -14.58 10.10 12.15
C THR A 174 -14.90 11.07 13.28
N ARG A 175 -16.20 11.25 13.54
CA ARG A 175 -16.72 11.95 14.72
C ARG A 175 -16.97 11.00 15.89
N PHE A 176 -16.92 9.69 15.65
CA PHE A 176 -17.25 8.60 16.58
C PHE A 176 -18.51 8.89 17.40
N ASN A 177 -19.67 8.85 16.74
CA ASN A 177 -20.96 9.22 17.33
C ASN A 177 -20.95 10.62 17.99
N ASP A 178 -20.31 11.58 17.32
CA ASP A 178 -20.15 12.98 17.76
C ASP A 178 -19.36 13.20 19.07
N THR A 179 -18.74 12.15 19.61
CA THR A 179 -17.92 12.23 20.84
C THR A 179 -16.55 12.86 20.61
N LEU A 180 -16.05 12.91 19.36
CA LEU A 180 -14.78 13.53 19.00
C LEU A 180 -14.92 14.97 18.47
N GLY A 181 -16.11 15.56 18.66
CA GLY A 181 -16.44 16.92 18.23
C GLY A 181 -16.91 17.01 16.78
N LYS A 182 -17.25 18.23 16.36
CA LYS A 182 -17.74 18.50 15.00
C LYS A 182 -16.60 18.36 13.98
N LEU A 183 -16.93 17.76 12.84
CA LEU A 183 -16.09 17.65 11.66
C LEU A 183 -17.00 17.66 10.44
N THR A 184 -16.96 18.76 9.67
CA THR A 184 -17.61 18.84 8.36
C THR A 184 -16.66 18.36 7.27
N TRP A 185 -17.20 18.02 6.09
CA TRP A 185 -16.36 17.68 4.95
C TRP A 185 -15.42 18.83 4.56
N GLU A 186 -15.91 20.06 4.48
CA GLU A 186 -15.09 21.26 4.17
C GLU A 186 -13.87 21.37 5.09
N GLN A 187 -14.07 21.19 6.40
CA GLN A 187 -12.98 21.23 7.39
C GLN A 187 -12.00 20.06 7.26
N HIS A 188 -12.50 18.88 6.92
CA HIS A 188 -11.64 17.71 6.67
C HIS A 188 -10.83 17.91 5.38
N LYS A 189 -11.50 18.32 4.30
CA LYS A 189 -10.91 18.68 3.00
C LYS A 189 -9.78 19.69 3.15
N GLU A 190 -10.00 20.80 3.88
CA GLU A 190 -8.97 21.82 4.12
C GLU A 190 -7.71 21.22 4.77
N LEU A 191 -7.88 20.32 5.76
CA LEU A 191 -6.74 19.64 6.39
C LEU A 191 -6.03 18.67 5.45
N MET A 192 -6.77 17.92 4.63
CA MET A 192 -6.18 16.99 3.66
C MET A 192 -5.41 17.75 2.57
N GLU A 193 -5.96 18.88 2.10
CA GLU A 193 -5.35 19.78 1.14
C GLU A 193 -4.04 20.39 1.66
N GLU A 194 -3.98 20.77 2.94
CA GLU A 194 -2.75 21.24 3.58
C GLU A 194 -1.67 20.14 3.64
N ILE A 195 -2.05 18.89 3.97
CA ILE A 195 -1.12 17.75 3.94
C ILE A 195 -0.61 17.50 2.52
N ILE A 196 -1.50 17.54 1.51
CA ILE A 196 -1.12 17.37 0.10
C ILE A 196 -0.16 18.47 -0.34
N ALA A 197 -0.40 19.73 0.06
CA ALA A 197 0.49 20.84 -0.24
C ALA A 197 1.90 20.60 0.30
N ILE A 198 2.02 20.10 1.53
CA ILE A 198 3.30 19.72 2.15
C ILE A 198 3.96 18.59 1.36
N ILE A 199 3.23 17.53 1.03
CA ILE A 199 3.75 16.39 0.24
C ILE A 199 4.28 16.89 -1.11
N TYR A 200 3.47 17.62 -1.88
CA TYR A 200 3.83 18.11 -3.22
C TYR A 200 4.90 19.19 -3.25
N ALA A 201 5.21 19.81 -2.11
CA ALA A 201 6.39 20.67 -1.99
C ALA A 201 7.70 19.86 -2.02
N HIS A 202 7.66 18.57 -1.67
CA HIS A 202 8.81 17.69 -1.56
C HIS A 202 8.85 16.61 -2.66
N ASP A 203 7.70 16.03 -3.00
CA ASP A 203 7.58 15.02 -4.05
C ASP A 203 6.25 15.14 -4.79
N LYS A 204 6.30 15.38 -6.10
CA LYS A 204 5.12 15.45 -6.99
C LYS A 204 4.86 14.16 -7.77
N THR A 205 5.72 13.15 -7.58
CA THR A 205 5.61 11.85 -8.26
C THR A 205 4.78 10.84 -7.48
N VAL A 206 4.51 11.11 -6.20
CA VAL A 206 3.64 10.29 -5.34
C VAL A 206 2.18 10.63 -5.52
N ILE A 207 1.31 9.69 -5.17
CA ILE A 207 -0.15 9.84 -5.23
C ILE A 207 -0.68 9.90 -3.79
N PRO A 208 -1.11 11.08 -3.30
CA PRO A 208 -1.86 11.18 -2.05
C PRO A 208 -3.19 10.43 -2.15
N LEU A 209 -3.49 9.62 -1.14
CA LEU A 209 -4.75 8.91 -0.99
C LEU A 209 -5.59 9.59 0.10
N VAL A 210 -6.81 10.00 -0.23
CA VAL A 210 -7.68 10.78 0.67
C VAL A 210 -8.96 10.03 1.01
N GLY A 211 -9.13 9.73 2.31
CA GLY A 211 -10.35 9.13 2.85
C GLY A 211 -11.43 10.17 3.17
N GLY A 212 -12.67 9.69 3.11
CA GLY A 212 -13.86 10.42 3.52
C GLY A 212 -14.10 10.43 5.04
N LEU A 213 -15.35 10.70 5.41
CA LEU A 213 -15.81 10.56 6.80
C LEU A 213 -16.33 9.14 7.06
N ASP A 214 -16.91 8.92 8.24
CA ASP A 214 -17.47 7.61 8.65
C ASP A 214 -16.40 6.50 8.58
N TRP A 215 -15.21 6.76 9.17
CA TRP A 215 -14.05 5.85 9.11
C TRP A 215 -13.65 5.56 7.67
N ALA A 216 -13.38 6.63 6.92
CA ALA A 216 -13.08 6.60 5.49
C ALA A 216 -14.13 5.92 4.60
N TYR A 217 -15.34 5.59 5.08
CA TYR A 217 -16.36 4.93 4.26
C TYR A 217 -17.06 5.89 3.28
N ASP A 218 -17.42 7.08 3.75
CA ASP A 218 -18.36 7.97 3.06
C ASP A 218 -17.62 9.05 2.24
N LEU A 219 -17.73 8.92 0.91
CA LEU A 219 -17.21 9.87 -0.07
C LEU A 219 -18.33 10.63 -0.79
N SER A 220 -19.57 10.61 -0.30
CA SER A 220 -20.71 11.24 -0.96
C SER A 220 -20.51 12.74 -1.24
N PHE A 221 -19.73 13.40 -0.39
CA PHE A 221 -19.36 14.81 -0.51
C PHE A 221 -18.49 15.14 -1.75
N VAL A 222 -17.76 14.16 -2.29
CA VAL A 222 -16.89 14.32 -3.48
C VAL A 222 -17.69 14.66 -4.74
N ARG A 223 -19.01 14.39 -4.74
CA ARG A 223 -19.90 14.75 -5.85
C ARG A 223 -19.91 16.24 -6.13
N GLU A 224 -19.89 17.05 -5.07
CA GLU A 224 -20.04 18.51 -5.14
C GLU A 224 -18.74 19.25 -4.81
N ASP A 225 -17.93 18.71 -3.90
CA ASP A 225 -16.74 19.40 -3.38
C ASP A 225 -15.53 18.44 -3.30
N PRO A 226 -14.99 17.99 -4.44
CA PRO A 226 -13.80 17.15 -4.47
C PRO A 226 -12.55 17.91 -3.98
N ILE A 227 -11.53 17.16 -3.54
CA ILE A 227 -10.17 17.68 -3.28
C ILE A 227 -9.67 18.45 -4.51
N ALA A 228 -9.22 19.68 -4.30
CA ALA A 228 -8.78 20.61 -5.34
C ALA A 228 -7.30 20.43 -5.72
N TYR A 229 -6.83 19.18 -5.78
CA TYR A 229 -5.49 18.82 -6.23
C TYR A 229 -5.56 17.78 -7.36
N PRO A 230 -4.73 17.92 -8.41
CA PRO A 230 -4.56 16.86 -9.40
C PRO A 230 -3.73 15.72 -8.80
N GLY A 231 -3.73 14.54 -9.44
CA GLY A 231 -2.79 13.48 -9.09
C GLY A 231 -3.08 12.75 -7.78
N ILE A 232 -4.29 12.90 -7.23
CA ILE A 232 -4.75 12.22 -6.00
C ILE A 232 -5.69 11.05 -6.34
N ALA A 233 -5.91 10.17 -5.37
CA ALA A 233 -6.95 9.15 -5.41
C ALA A 233 -7.73 9.12 -4.09
N TYR A 234 -8.93 8.53 -4.12
CA TYR A 234 -9.79 8.45 -2.94
C TYR A 234 -9.75 7.09 -2.27
N VAL A 235 -9.96 7.09 -0.96
CA VAL A 235 -9.99 5.89 -0.11
C VAL A 235 -11.39 5.56 0.33
N THR A 236 -11.73 4.27 0.37
CA THR A 236 -12.92 3.77 1.06
C THR A 236 -12.63 2.55 1.92
N HIS A 237 -13.25 2.44 3.11
CA HIS A 237 -13.17 1.25 3.97
C HIS A 237 -14.52 0.49 4.07
N PRO A 238 -14.90 -0.29 3.04
CA PRO A 238 -16.27 -0.77 2.88
C PRO A 238 -16.61 -2.05 3.67
N TYR A 239 -16.20 -2.17 4.93
CA TYR A 239 -16.44 -3.35 5.77
C TYR A 239 -17.92 -3.84 5.78
N PRO A 240 -18.18 -5.15 5.97
CA PRO A 240 -19.48 -5.78 5.72
C PRO A 240 -20.68 -5.12 6.40
N GLN A 241 -20.48 -4.60 7.60
CA GLN A 241 -21.56 -4.04 8.43
C GLN A 241 -21.59 -2.50 8.41
N LYS A 242 -20.80 -1.85 7.53
CA LYS A 242 -20.97 -0.41 7.26
C LYS A 242 -22.36 -0.13 6.67
N ARG A 243 -22.88 -1.06 5.88
CA ARG A 243 -24.27 -1.09 5.39
C ARG A 243 -24.75 -2.54 5.30
N GLU A 244 -26.03 -2.78 5.54
CA GLU A 244 -26.64 -4.10 5.36
C GLU A 244 -26.77 -4.47 3.87
N ALA A 245 -26.80 -5.77 3.55
CA ALA A 245 -27.12 -6.26 2.20
C ALA A 245 -28.56 -5.83 1.76
N PRO A 246 -28.85 -5.76 0.45
CA PRO A 246 -27.90 -5.79 -0.67
C PRO A 246 -27.02 -4.53 -0.66
N TRP A 247 -25.74 -4.70 -0.99
CA TRP A 247 -24.74 -3.67 -0.72
C TRP A 247 -24.47 -2.73 -1.89
N GLU A 248 -24.50 -3.23 -3.13
CA GLU A 248 -23.96 -2.55 -4.30
C GLU A 248 -24.59 -1.19 -4.56
N GLY A 249 -25.91 -1.07 -4.39
CA GLY A 249 -26.59 0.23 -4.51
C GLY A 249 -26.18 1.23 -3.43
N LYS A 250 -25.94 0.75 -2.20
CA LYS A 250 -25.54 1.58 -1.05
C LYS A 250 -24.06 1.99 -1.15
N TRP A 251 -23.22 1.09 -1.66
CA TRP A 251 -21.84 1.38 -2.04
C TRP A 251 -21.79 2.44 -3.13
N GLU A 252 -22.54 2.27 -4.21
CA GLU A 252 -22.60 3.24 -5.32
C GLU A 252 -23.06 4.62 -4.83
N GLU A 253 -24.04 4.71 -3.93
CA GLU A 253 -24.49 5.98 -3.35
C GLU A 253 -23.42 6.65 -2.46
N SER A 254 -22.73 5.87 -1.63
CA SER A 254 -21.83 6.37 -0.59
C SER A 254 -20.42 6.67 -1.09
N TRP A 255 -19.89 5.86 -2.01
CA TRP A 255 -18.48 5.98 -2.43
C TRP A 255 -18.18 5.46 -3.84
N GLY A 256 -18.96 4.51 -4.35
CA GLY A 256 -18.66 3.82 -5.60
C GLY A 256 -18.73 4.69 -6.84
N PHE A 257 -19.60 5.70 -6.86
CA PHE A 257 -19.69 6.67 -7.97
C PHE A 257 -18.40 7.48 -8.17
N VAL A 258 -17.54 7.60 -7.15
CA VAL A 258 -16.28 8.33 -7.24
C VAL A 258 -15.33 7.69 -8.25
N ALA A 259 -15.38 6.36 -8.38
CA ALA A 259 -14.57 5.59 -9.33
C ALA A 259 -14.88 5.90 -10.82
N ASP A 260 -15.98 6.60 -11.11
CA ASP A 260 -16.31 7.04 -12.47
C ASP A 260 -15.54 8.29 -12.90
N ARG A 261 -14.87 8.98 -11.96
CA ARG A 261 -14.13 10.23 -12.22
C ARG A 261 -12.72 10.27 -11.64
N TYR A 262 -12.46 9.53 -10.58
CA TYR A 262 -11.18 9.48 -9.89
C TYR A 262 -10.79 8.03 -9.61
N PRO A 263 -9.49 7.70 -9.50
CA PRO A 263 -9.11 6.39 -8.99
C PRO A 263 -9.58 6.25 -7.54
N VAL A 264 -10.06 5.06 -7.21
CA VAL A 264 -10.42 4.68 -5.84
C VAL A 264 -9.60 3.46 -5.43
N ILE A 265 -9.12 3.48 -4.20
CA ILE A 265 -8.48 2.34 -3.56
C ILE A 265 -9.16 2.03 -2.22
N ALA A 266 -9.65 0.80 -2.08
CA ALA A 266 -10.15 0.32 -0.80
C ALA A 266 -8.97 -0.18 0.06
N THR A 267 -8.38 0.72 0.85
CA THR A 267 -7.14 0.43 1.62
C THR A 267 -7.39 -0.47 2.82
N GLU A 268 -8.65 -0.61 3.25
CA GLU A 268 -9.07 -1.63 4.20
C GLU A 268 -10.45 -2.19 3.88
N PHE A 269 -10.53 -3.52 3.91
CA PHE A 269 -11.75 -4.28 3.96
C PHE A 269 -11.39 -5.73 4.31
N GLY A 270 -12.35 -6.47 4.83
CA GLY A 270 -12.17 -7.86 5.21
C GLY A 270 -13.44 -8.38 5.83
N PHE A 271 -13.45 -9.66 6.14
CA PHE A 271 -14.57 -10.28 6.84
C PHE A 271 -14.10 -11.42 7.74
N MET A 272 -14.85 -11.67 8.79
CA MET A 272 -14.68 -12.87 9.60
C MET A 272 -16.02 -13.33 10.17
N SER A 273 -16.08 -14.61 10.53
CA SER A 273 -17.26 -15.16 11.21
C SER A 273 -17.45 -14.50 12.59
N ALA A 274 -18.70 -14.45 13.05
CA ALA A 274 -19.07 -13.84 14.33
C ALA A 274 -18.42 -14.52 15.55
N ASP A 275 -18.05 -15.79 15.42
CA ASP A 275 -17.37 -16.61 16.42
C ASP A 275 -15.83 -16.61 16.27
N GLY A 276 -15.29 -15.91 15.27
CA GLY A 276 -13.85 -15.83 15.04
C GLY A 276 -13.12 -15.01 16.11
N ARG A 277 -11.84 -15.31 16.33
CA ARG A 277 -11.03 -14.63 17.36
C ARG A 277 -10.84 -13.15 17.04
N GLY A 278 -11.40 -12.31 17.91
CA GLY A 278 -11.36 -10.85 17.75
C GLY A 278 -12.51 -10.31 16.90
N ALA A 279 -13.54 -11.10 16.60
CA ALA A 279 -14.73 -10.63 15.89
C ALA A 279 -15.35 -9.38 16.54
N HIS A 280 -15.60 -8.37 15.72
CA HIS A 280 -16.17 -7.10 16.14
C HIS A 280 -16.91 -6.44 14.96
N ILE A 281 -17.83 -5.54 15.25
CA ILE A 281 -18.42 -4.68 14.22
C ILE A 281 -17.35 -3.67 13.77
N PRO A 282 -17.16 -3.40 12.46
CA PRO A 282 -18.05 -3.76 11.35
C PRO A 282 -17.59 -4.95 10.50
N VAL A 283 -16.69 -5.80 11.00
CA VAL A 283 -15.97 -6.81 10.19
C VAL A 283 -16.66 -8.16 10.11
N ILE A 284 -17.79 -8.36 10.79
CA ILE A 284 -18.48 -9.65 10.81
C ILE A 284 -19.20 -9.85 9.48
N GLY A 285 -18.85 -10.92 8.77
CA GLY A 285 -19.37 -11.29 7.46
C GLY A 285 -18.81 -12.62 6.97
N ASP A 286 -19.12 -12.99 5.73
CA ASP A 286 -18.68 -14.22 5.10
C ASP A 286 -18.29 -14.01 3.62
N GLU A 287 -18.03 -15.11 2.91
CA GLU A 287 -17.67 -15.07 1.50
C GLU A 287 -18.77 -14.50 0.60
N THR A 288 -20.04 -14.39 1.05
CA THR A 288 -21.10 -13.71 0.30
C THR A 288 -20.78 -12.22 0.17
N TYR A 289 -20.35 -11.59 1.26
CA TYR A 289 -19.83 -10.22 1.20
C TYR A 289 -18.55 -10.16 0.37
N GLY A 290 -17.62 -11.11 0.58
CA GLY A 290 -16.36 -11.18 -0.15
C GLY A 290 -16.56 -11.21 -1.68
N GLU A 291 -17.46 -12.04 -2.18
CA GLU A 291 -17.80 -12.11 -3.60
C GLU A 291 -18.47 -10.83 -4.09
N ALA A 292 -19.43 -10.29 -3.34
CA ALA A 292 -20.11 -9.06 -3.71
C ALA A 292 -19.12 -7.88 -3.88
N ILE A 293 -18.24 -7.67 -2.88
CA ILE A 293 -17.31 -6.54 -2.89
C ILE A 293 -16.23 -6.68 -3.96
N ILE A 294 -15.67 -7.89 -4.17
CA ILE A 294 -14.66 -8.10 -5.22
C ILE A 294 -15.27 -7.97 -6.62
N ASN A 295 -16.48 -8.45 -6.85
CA ASN A 295 -17.18 -8.27 -8.12
C ASN A 295 -17.47 -6.79 -8.38
N TYR A 296 -17.86 -6.05 -7.35
CA TYR A 296 -18.07 -4.61 -7.43
C TYR A 296 -16.77 -3.86 -7.78
N PHE A 297 -15.66 -4.16 -7.08
CA PHE A 297 -14.36 -3.57 -7.37
C PHE A 297 -13.90 -3.86 -8.79
N ASN A 298 -14.04 -5.09 -9.25
CA ASN A 298 -13.68 -5.46 -10.62
C ASN A 298 -14.53 -4.73 -11.67
N LYS A 299 -15.84 -4.56 -11.41
CA LYS A 299 -16.74 -3.81 -12.29
C LYS A 299 -16.35 -2.33 -12.40
N LYS A 300 -15.85 -1.74 -11.31
CA LYS A 300 -15.54 -0.30 -11.21
C LYS A 300 -14.04 0.02 -11.37
N GLY A 301 -13.18 -0.97 -11.58
CA GLY A 301 -11.72 -0.76 -11.69
C GLY A 301 -11.07 -0.30 -10.38
N ILE A 302 -11.62 -0.71 -9.23
CA ILE A 302 -11.17 -0.26 -7.91
C ILE A 302 -10.00 -1.12 -7.41
N SER A 303 -8.94 -0.44 -6.97
CA SER A 303 -7.79 -1.08 -6.32
C SER A 303 -8.09 -1.40 -4.86
N TRP A 304 -7.35 -2.31 -4.22
CA TRP A 304 -7.62 -2.66 -2.82
C TRP A 304 -6.46 -3.33 -2.07
N THR A 305 -6.48 -3.20 -0.75
CA THR A 305 -5.64 -3.98 0.19
C THR A 305 -6.51 -4.64 1.26
N ALA A 306 -6.46 -5.97 1.34
CA ALA A 306 -7.23 -6.72 2.34
C ALA A 306 -6.59 -6.56 3.73
N TRP A 307 -7.42 -6.28 4.74
CA TRP A 307 -7.01 -6.17 6.14
C TRP A 307 -7.24 -7.50 6.87
N VAL A 308 -6.27 -8.10 7.57
CA VAL A 308 -4.84 -7.75 7.70
C VAL A 308 -3.96 -9.01 7.65
N PHE A 309 -2.77 -8.90 7.06
CA PHE A 309 -1.80 -9.99 6.90
C PHE A 309 -1.08 -10.34 8.21
N ASP A 310 -1.82 -10.51 9.29
CA ASP A 310 -1.29 -10.70 10.63
C ASP A 310 -2.07 -11.79 11.39
N PRO A 311 -1.42 -12.62 12.22
CA PRO A 311 -2.12 -13.66 12.97
C PRO A 311 -2.71 -13.17 14.30
N SER A 312 -2.63 -11.90 14.66
CA SER A 312 -3.22 -11.39 15.91
C SER A 312 -4.28 -10.32 15.66
N TRP A 313 -3.99 -9.32 14.82
CA TRP A 313 -4.91 -8.25 14.48
C TRP A 313 -6.06 -8.78 13.65
N SER A 314 -7.27 -8.33 13.98
CA SER A 314 -8.51 -8.84 13.41
C SER A 314 -9.05 -7.87 12.35
N PRO A 315 -9.72 -8.37 11.29
CA PRO A 315 -9.85 -9.79 10.92
C PRO A 315 -8.55 -10.34 10.29
N GLN A 316 -8.06 -11.48 10.76
CA GLN A 316 -6.77 -12.06 10.35
C GLN A 316 -6.85 -12.67 8.95
N LEU A 317 -5.84 -12.45 8.09
CA LEU A 317 -5.67 -13.20 6.84
C LEU A 317 -4.87 -14.49 7.04
N ILE A 318 -4.01 -14.54 8.06
CA ILE A 318 -3.18 -15.71 8.37
C ILE A 318 -3.42 -16.18 9.82
N GLU A 319 -3.37 -17.47 10.06
CA GLU A 319 -3.59 -18.10 11.36
C GLU A 319 -2.36 -17.98 12.27
N ASN A 320 -1.16 -18.00 11.66
CA ASN A 320 0.13 -18.03 12.34
C ASN A 320 1.27 -17.51 11.45
N TRP A 321 2.49 -17.45 12.00
CA TRP A 321 3.70 -17.00 11.30
C TRP A 321 4.27 -18.01 10.27
N ASN A 322 3.62 -19.17 10.08
CA ASN A 322 3.87 -20.04 8.93
C ASN A 322 2.97 -19.68 7.72
N PHE A 323 2.23 -18.57 7.81
CA PHE A 323 1.37 -18.02 6.75
C PHE A 323 0.23 -18.94 6.31
N GLU A 324 -0.25 -19.80 7.21
CA GLU A 324 -1.45 -20.60 6.99
C GLU A 324 -2.66 -19.66 6.85
N PRO A 325 -3.42 -19.70 5.75
CA PRO A 325 -4.49 -18.73 5.51
C PRO A 325 -5.77 -19.07 6.30
N THR A 326 -6.37 -18.04 6.91
CA THR A 326 -7.74 -18.09 7.50
C THR A 326 -8.80 -18.25 6.40
N PRO A 327 -10.11 -18.37 6.70
CA PRO A 327 -11.16 -18.37 5.67
C PRO A 327 -11.08 -17.17 4.70
N GLN A 328 -11.07 -15.93 5.20
CA GLN A 328 -10.91 -14.76 4.33
C GLN A 328 -9.50 -14.69 3.69
N GLY A 329 -8.46 -15.20 4.36
CA GLY A 329 -7.13 -15.32 3.79
C GLY A 329 -7.11 -16.19 2.55
N ARG A 330 -7.77 -17.36 2.60
CA ARG A 330 -7.91 -18.27 1.44
C ARG A 330 -8.67 -17.58 0.31
N PHE A 331 -9.76 -16.89 0.65
CA PHE A 331 -10.55 -16.14 -0.31
C PHE A 331 -9.73 -15.07 -1.04
N PHE A 332 -9.11 -14.13 -0.31
CA PHE A 332 -8.36 -13.03 -0.93
C PHE A 332 -7.08 -13.50 -1.62
N LYS A 333 -6.40 -14.52 -1.10
CA LYS A 333 -5.30 -15.18 -1.81
C LYS A 333 -5.77 -15.70 -3.17
N ALA A 334 -6.89 -16.41 -3.23
CA ALA A 334 -7.42 -16.93 -4.48
C ALA A 334 -7.76 -15.80 -5.47
N LYS A 335 -8.37 -14.70 -4.99
CA LYS A 335 -8.69 -13.53 -5.83
C LYS A 335 -7.44 -12.83 -6.37
N MET A 336 -6.39 -12.62 -5.56
CA MET A 336 -5.12 -12.04 -6.05
C MET A 336 -4.42 -12.95 -7.07
N MET A 337 -4.38 -14.26 -6.81
CA MET A 337 -3.82 -15.25 -7.75
C MET A 337 -4.58 -15.29 -9.09
N GLN A 338 -5.89 -15.03 -9.06
CA GLN A 338 -6.73 -14.99 -10.25
C GLN A 338 -6.62 -13.66 -11.02
N LEU A 339 -6.62 -12.52 -10.31
CA LEU A 339 -6.86 -11.21 -10.89
C LEU A 339 -5.60 -10.40 -11.16
N ASN A 340 -4.52 -10.61 -10.39
CA ASN A 340 -3.27 -9.91 -10.66
C ASN A 340 -2.50 -10.60 -11.79
N PRO A 341 -1.77 -9.83 -12.62
CA PRO A 341 -0.86 -10.41 -13.60
C PRO A 341 0.10 -11.37 -12.91
N LYS A 342 0.42 -12.49 -13.57
CA LYS A 342 1.45 -13.38 -13.05
C LYS A 342 2.81 -12.66 -13.06
N PRO A 343 3.66 -12.86 -12.04
CA PRO A 343 5.01 -12.31 -12.05
C PRO A 343 5.74 -12.76 -13.32
N ALA A 344 6.51 -11.86 -13.93
CA ALA A 344 7.41 -12.24 -15.03
C ALA A 344 8.37 -13.33 -14.50
N LYS A 345 8.47 -14.45 -15.23
CA LYS A 345 9.32 -15.59 -14.85
C LYS A 345 10.79 -15.31 -15.02
#